data_AF-A0A2P8EQX5-F1
#
_entry.id   AF-A0A2P8EQX5-F1
#
_cell.length_a   1.000
_cell.length_b   1.000
_cell.length_c   1.000
_cell.angle_alpha   90.00
_cell.angle_beta   90.00
_cell.angle_gamma   90.00
#
_symmetry.space_group_name_H-M   'P 1'
#
loop_
_entity.id
_entity.type
_entity.pdbx_description
1 polymer ?
#
loop_
_entity_poly.entity_id
_entity_poly.type
_entity_poly.pdbx_seq_one_letter_code
_entity_poly.pdbx_strand_id
1 'polypeptide(L)'
;MLKKKLKIVGVLGDTHCFGPEQIRAAILQGVEALSINHDFTGRPATHIYANDEHVVKIRRDLKLTARQAQPWLLKVMEKERMLGVYHPAKTWFYIYVERAGVEQESEEVLIGNITPRLQPLHKVLEAEPVGAEGLERARSQLDEMFGLYLRTAREFDIKLDEGLSNFALDAEGRLYYVDDEYYAWDKFISFSMMLGVLIRKLGWLERDFMRVLAQDLGKQLDQTFADLNYRASIAYQLRSAFMPAGKKRDLANLVSATLTGSVPAISVASDVTATGMESAVAVAVPTKEYRPAATDMEPPADVTAPVVSTGGEVKSGEGLLAILADVHANLPALDAVLDWLEREGIRHGVVLGDLVGYGPDAAEVIERLQESGLHIIKGNHDHAVALGAFQRGLSKNARHVAEWTHEQLPQRQRDWLKNLPPILDTEQWLAVHGAPLDPEFFYGYVYEMTYRDNLDKLAALQRRLCFHGHSHMPGVYCRDGQGQDRHRTGERVSLKNEAHCLICPGSVGQPRNGMPQSQFALYDPVEDEVLFKQLAYDYEPVVERMKTLRFPADLYLRLPKGV
;
A
#
# COMPACT_ATOMS: atom_id res chain seq x y z
N MET A 1 -13.07 -55.83 21.10
CA MET A 1 -12.44 -54.63 21.68
C MET A 1 -12.21 -53.62 20.55
N LEU A 2 -12.66 -52.38 20.72
CA LEU A 2 -12.29 -51.30 19.79
C LEU A 2 -10.80 -51.00 19.96
N LYS A 3 -10.03 -51.09 18.87
CA LYS A 3 -8.61 -50.73 18.87
C LYS A 3 -8.43 -49.46 18.04
N LYS A 4 -7.76 -48.46 18.59
CA LYS A 4 -7.30 -47.30 17.81
C LYS A 4 -6.05 -47.70 17.04
N LYS A 5 -6.06 -47.44 15.73
CA LYS A 5 -4.96 -47.72 14.80
C LYS A 5 -4.55 -46.42 14.12
N LEU A 6 -3.32 -46.38 13.62
CA LEU A 6 -2.75 -45.22 12.95
C LEU A 6 -2.42 -45.61 11.51
N LYS A 7 -2.76 -44.75 10.56
CA LYS A 7 -2.41 -44.89 9.15
C LYS A 7 -1.67 -43.66 8.68
N ILE A 8 -0.46 -43.85 8.15
CA ILE A 8 0.32 -42.81 7.51
C ILE A 8 -0.22 -42.63 6.09
N VAL A 9 -0.49 -41.38 5.71
CA VAL A 9 -0.93 -41.03 4.36
C VAL A 9 0.28 -40.70 3.47
N GLY A 10 1.26 -39.98 4.01
CA GLY A 10 2.52 -39.75 3.34
C GLY A 10 3.32 -38.60 3.93
N VAL A 11 4.45 -38.32 3.29
CA VAL A 11 5.41 -37.26 3.63
C VAL A 11 5.45 -36.18 2.54
N LEU A 12 5.78 -34.94 2.90
CA LEU A 12 5.87 -33.85 1.93
C LEU A 12 7.03 -34.01 0.93
N GLY A 13 8.24 -34.32 1.40
CA GLY A 13 9.43 -34.55 0.57
C GLY A 13 9.75 -36.04 0.35
N ASP A 14 10.85 -36.31 -0.35
CA ASP A 14 11.17 -37.65 -0.87
C ASP A 14 12.09 -38.50 0.04
N THR A 15 12.58 -37.96 1.15
CA THR A 15 13.79 -38.50 1.81
C THR A 15 13.58 -39.11 3.22
N HIS A 16 12.56 -38.73 3.98
CA HIS A 16 12.36 -39.23 5.34
C HIS A 16 10.89 -39.25 5.79
N CYS A 17 10.30 -40.44 5.91
CA CYS A 17 8.95 -40.65 6.42
C CYS A 17 8.99 -41.18 7.86
N PHE A 18 8.35 -40.49 8.79
CA PHE A 18 8.24 -40.94 10.17
C PHE A 18 7.38 -42.20 10.28
N GLY A 19 7.84 -43.18 11.06
CA GLY A 19 7.11 -44.43 11.29
C GLY A 19 6.04 -44.34 12.38
N PRO A 20 5.11 -45.32 12.46
CA PRO A 20 4.06 -45.35 13.49
C PRO A 20 4.59 -45.37 14.93
N GLU A 21 5.75 -45.99 15.17
CA GLU A 21 6.35 -46.08 16.50
C GLU A 21 6.86 -44.73 17.00
N GLN A 22 7.42 -43.90 16.12
CA GLN A 22 7.87 -42.54 16.48
C GLN A 22 6.68 -41.66 16.88
N ILE A 23 5.57 -41.76 16.15
CA ILE A 23 4.33 -41.03 16.47
C ILE A 23 3.76 -41.50 17.82
N ARG A 24 3.74 -42.82 18.07
CA ARG A 24 3.30 -43.38 19.36
C ARG A 24 4.18 -42.92 20.50
N ALA A 25 5.51 -42.96 20.34
CA ALA A 25 6.47 -42.56 21.35
C ALA A 25 6.30 -41.09 21.76
N ALA A 26 6.08 -40.19 20.80
CA ALA A 26 5.81 -38.78 21.09
C ALA A 26 4.47 -38.59 21.82
N ILE A 27 3.39 -39.27 21.38
CA ILE A 27 2.07 -39.16 22.03
C ILE A 27 2.11 -39.63 23.50
N LEU A 28 2.96 -40.61 23.83
CA LEU A 28 3.11 -41.13 25.19
C LEU A 28 3.73 -40.14 26.18
N GLN A 29 4.41 -39.09 25.71
CA GLN A 29 4.97 -38.03 26.58
C GLN A 29 3.89 -37.13 27.20
N GLY A 30 2.66 -37.20 26.71
CA GLY A 30 1.57 -36.33 27.16
C GLY A 30 1.41 -35.07 26.31
N VAL A 31 0.34 -34.34 26.58
CA VAL A 31 0.00 -33.12 25.82
C VAL A 31 0.80 -31.95 26.37
N GLU A 32 1.51 -31.26 25.48
CA GLU A 32 2.22 -30.02 25.78
C GLU A 32 1.25 -28.87 26.07
N ALA A 33 1.62 -28.02 27.02
CA ALA A 33 0.81 -26.84 27.35
C ALA A 33 0.99 -25.76 26.27
N LEU A 34 -0.12 -25.34 25.65
CA LEU A 34 -0.14 -24.20 24.75
C LEU A 34 -0.24 -22.91 25.55
N SER A 35 0.79 -22.07 25.50
CA SER A 35 0.77 -20.76 26.17
C SER A 35 1.62 -19.73 25.43
N ILE A 36 1.30 -18.45 25.65
CA ILE A 36 1.98 -17.33 25.00
C ILE A 36 3.44 -17.27 25.52
N ASN A 37 4.41 -17.19 24.60
CA ASN A 37 5.86 -17.21 24.85
C ASN A 37 6.46 -18.56 25.32
N HIS A 38 5.70 -19.65 25.30
CA HIS A 38 6.27 -20.99 25.46
C HIS A 38 6.84 -21.53 24.13
N ASP A 39 7.39 -22.74 24.17
CA ASP A 39 8.00 -23.42 23.01
C ASP A 39 6.95 -23.76 21.94
N PHE A 40 5.69 -23.91 22.33
CA PHE A 40 4.58 -24.20 21.44
C PHE A 40 3.46 -23.17 21.57
N THR A 41 3.08 -22.58 20.44
CA THR A 41 1.88 -21.77 20.27
C THR A 41 0.92 -22.50 19.32
N GLY A 42 -0.38 -22.25 19.46
CA GLY A 42 -1.37 -22.83 18.55
C GLY A 42 -2.79 -22.76 19.08
N ARG A 43 -3.72 -23.31 18.28
CA ARG A 43 -5.15 -23.34 18.62
C ARG A 43 -5.43 -24.26 19.81
N PRO A 44 -6.39 -23.91 20.69
CA PRO A 44 -6.82 -24.79 21.78
C PRO A 44 -7.31 -26.18 21.32
N ALA A 45 -7.82 -26.30 20.10
CA ALA A 45 -8.28 -27.57 19.53
C ALA A 45 -7.15 -28.46 18.96
N THR A 46 -5.94 -27.93 18.85
CA THR A 46 -4.76 -28.68 18.39
C THR A 46 -4.02 -29.20 19.62
N HIS A 47 -3.90 -30.52 19.76
CA HIS A 47 -3.05 -31.10 20.79
C HIS A 47 -1.65 -31.29 20.24
N ILE A 48 -0.66 -30.75 20.94
CA ILE A 48 0.75 -30.91 20.61
C ILE A 48 1.35 -31.93 21.58
N TYR A 49 2.14 -32.86 21.05
CA TYR A 49 2.93 -33.82 21.79
C TYR A 49 4.36 -33.70 21.29
N ALA A 50 5.34 -33.64 22.17
CA ALA A 50 6.74 -33.47 21.77
C ALA A 50 7.67 -34.35 22.60
N ASN A 51 8.79 -34.72 22.00
CA ASN A 51 9.96 -35.25 22.70
C ASN A 51 11.20 -34.51 22.19
N ASP A 52 12.41 -34.94 22.52
CA ASP A 52 13.63 -34.22 22.11
C ASP A 52 13.86 -34.21 20.59
N GLU A 53 13.24 -35.12 19.85
CA GLU A 53 13.50 -35.33 18.42
C GLU A 53 12.35 -34.89 17.52
N HIS A 54 11.10 -34.95 17.99
CA HIS A 54 9.90 -34.87 17.15
C HIS A 54 8.78 -34.09 17.82
N VAL A 55 7.92 -33.51 16.99
CA VAL A 55 6.68 -32.84 17.38
C VAL A 55 5.52 -33.46 16.61
N VAL A 56 4.48 -33.89 17.32
CA VAL A 56 3.24 -34.42 16.78
C VAL A 56 2.10 -33.45 17.08
N LYS A 57 1.37 -33.05 16.05
CA LYS A 57 0.15 -32.23 16.15
C LYS A 57 -1.06 -33.09 15.84
N ILE A 58 -2.10 -33.04 16.69
CA ILE A 58 -3.39 -33.70 16.44
C ILE A 58 -4.51 -32.66 16.46
N ARG A 59 -5.22 -32.55 15.35
CA ARG A 59 -6.38 -31.65 15.15
C ARG A 59 -7.66 -32.34 15.63
N ARG A 60 -8.28 -31.82 16.69
CA ARG A 60 -9.55 -32.35 17.24
C ARG A 60 -10.81 -31.65 16.74
N ASP A 61 -10.63 -30.54 16.02
CA ASP A 61 -11.71 -29.75 15.41
C ASP A 61 -12.19 -30.31 14.07
N LEU A 62 -11.38 -31.15 13.41
CA LEU A 62 -11.71 -31.72 12.11
C LEU A 62 -12.66 -32.91 12.26
N LYS A 63 -13.90 -32.75 11.78
CA LYS A 63 -14.92 -33.81 11.74
C LYS A 63 -14.88 -34.52 10.39
N LEU A 64 -13.94 -35.45 10.24
CA LEU A 64 -13.78 -36.27 9.03
C LEU A 64 -13.98 -37.75 9.37
N THR A 65 -14.68 -38.47 8.50
CA THR A 65 -14.73 -39.93 8.58
C THR A 65 -13.47 -40.56 7.98
N ALA A 66 -13.18 -41.82 8.33
CA ALA A 66 -12.07 -42.57 7.74
C ALA A 66 -12.10 -42.58 6.20
N ARG A 67 -13.29 -42.72 5.60
CA ARG A 67 -13.48 -42.65 4.13
C ARG A 67 -13.08 -41.29 3.53
N GLN A 68 -13.29 -40.20 4.27
CA GLN A 68 -13.00 -38.83 3.82
C GLN A 68 -11.55 -38.40 4.09
N ALA A 69 -10.92 -38.96 5.13
CA ALA A 69 -9.64 -38.51 5.65
C ALA A 69 -8.50 -38.63 4.63
N GLN A 70 -8.34 -39.78 3.99
CA GLN A 70 -7.24 -40.01 3.06
C GLN A 70 -7.32 -39.11 1.80
N PRO A 71 -8.45 -39.00 1.08
CA PRO A 71 -8.57 -38.06 -0.03
C PRO A 71 -8.37 -36.59 0.38
N TRP A 72 -8.85 -36.20 1.56
CA TRP A 72 -8.65 -34.85 2.08
C TRP A 72 -7.18 -34.57 2.38
N LEU A 73 -6.48 -35.48 3.05
CA LEU A 73 -5.05 -35.35 3.37
C LEU A 73 -4.18 -35.30 2.12
N LEU A 74 -4.48 -36.08 1.08
CA LEU A 74 -3.75 -36.01 -0.19
C LEU A 74 -3.83 -34.61 -0.82
N LYS A 75 -5.01 -33.97 -0.78
CA LYS A 75 -5.18 -32.58 -1.27
C LYS A 75 -4.44 -31.56 -0.41
N VAL A 76 -4.47 -31.74 0.91
CA VAL A 76 -3.70 -30.88 1.84
C VAL A 76 -2.22 -30.97 1.53
N MET A 77 -1.68 -32.19 1.40
CA MET A 77 -0.27 -32.43 1.09
C MET A 77 0.14 -31.87 -0.27
N GLU A 78 -0.69 -32.02 -1.30
CA GLU A 78 -0.45 -31.42 -2.62
C GLU A 78 -0.29 -29.91 -2.49
N LYS A 79 -1.19 -29.24 -1.77
CA LYS A 79 -1.11 -27.81 -1.51
C LYS A 79 0.13 -27.45 -0.68
N GLU A 80 0.42 -28.16 0.39
CA GLU A 80 1.60 -27.88 1.23
C GLU A 80 2.92 -28.06 0.47
N ARG A 81 3.01 -29.03 -0.44
CA ARG A 81 4.15 -29.20 -1.34
C ARG A 81 4.28 -28.02 -2.30
N MET A 82 3.17 -27.57 -2.88
CA MET A 82 3.17 -26.39 -3.77
C MET A 82 3.65 -25.14 -3.03
N LEU A 83 3.22 -24.94 -1.77
CA LEU A 83 3.64 -23.79 -0.96
C LEU A 83 5.15 -23.80 -0.67
N GLY A 84 5.73 -24.99 -0.44
CA GLY A 84 7.18 -25.12 -0.20
C GLY A 84 7.68 -24.49 1.10
N VAL A 85 6.78 -24.18 2.05
CA VAL A 85 7.10 -23.49 3.30
C VAL A 85 7.36 -24.43 4.49
N TYR A 86 7.02 -25.70 4.37
CA TYR A 86 7.05 -26.69 5.44
C TYR A 86 8.31 -27.57 5.37
N HIS A 87 8.72 -28.11 6.52
CA HIS A 87 9.84 -29.05 6.58
C HIS A 87 9.54 -30.31 5.72
N PRO A 88 10.49 -30.77 4.88
CA PRO A 88 10.25 -31.86 3.93
C PRO A 88 9.87 -33.20 4.60
N ALA A 89 10.35 -33.45 5.83
CA ALA A 89 9.97 -34.64 6.61
C ALA A 89 8.55 -34.57 7.23
N LYS A 90 7.80 -33.46 7.09
CA LYS A 90 6.42 -33.36 7.63
C LYS A 90 5.58 -34.50 7.08
N THR A 91 5.10 -35.35 7.97
CA THR A 91 4.38 -36.59 7.63
C THR A 91 2.96 -36.52 8.18
N TRP A 92 1.97 -36.71 7.30
CA TRP A 92 0.55 -36.70 7.64
C TRP A 92 0.02 -38.09 7.90
N PHE A 93 -0.84 -38.20 8.91
CA PHE A 93 -1.47 -39.45 9.32
C PHE A 93 -2.89 -39.21 9.85
N TYR A 94 -3.64 -40.29 10.01
CA TYR A 94 -4.86 -40.26 10.80
C TYR A 94 -4.98 -41.47 11.72
N ILE A 95 -5.69 -41.27 12.84
CA ILE A 95 -5.99 -42.30 13.83
C ILE A 95 -7.45 -42.70 13.68
N TYR A 96 -7.70 -43.98 13.41
CA TYR A 96 -9.01 -44.54 13.16
C TYR A 96 -9.36 -45.66 14.13
N VAL A 97 -10.64 -46.02 14.14
CA VAL A 97 -11.17 -47.13 14.93
C VAL A 97 -11.22 -48.40 14.08
N GLU A 98 -10.63 -49.47 14.59
CA GLU A 98 -10.66 -50.80 13.98
C GLU A 98 -11.61 -51.72 14.78
N ARG A 99 -12.50 -52.44 14.08
CA ARG A 99 -13.33 -53.52 14.64
C ARG A 99 -13.15 -54.78 13.81
N ALA A 100 -12.86 -55.89 14.47
CA ALA A 100 -12.62 -57.19 13.83
C ALA A 100 -11.57 -57.18 12.70
N GLY A 101 -10.55 -56.32 12.79
CA GLY A 101 -9.49 -56.18 11.78
C GLY A 101 -9.86 -55.31 10.57
N VAL A 102 -11.02 -54.65 10.60
CA VAL A 102 -11.50 -53.78 9.52
C VAL A 102 -11.58 -52.33 9.99
N GLU A 103 -11.01 -51.42 9.19
CA GLU A 103 -11.15 -49.96 9.34
C GLU A 103 -12.62 -49.56 9.21
N GLN A 104 -13.16 -48.87 10.22
CA GLN A 104 -14.56 -48.46 10.22
C GLN A 104 -14.73 -47.16 9.44
N GLU A 105 -15.06 -47.26 8.15
CA GLU A 105 -15.09 -46.14 7.20
C GLU A 105 -16.02 -44.98 7.59
N SER A 106 -17.10 -45.24 8.33
CA SER A 106 -18.10 -44.26 8.76
C SER A 106 -17.79 -43.59 10.10
N GLU A 107 -16.79 -44.07 10.83
CA GLU A 107 -16.40 -43.51 12.13
C GLU A 107 -15.48 -42.29 11.94
N GLU A 108 -15.57 -41.32 12.85
CA GLU A 108 -14.70 -40.16 12.87
C GLU A 108 -13.25 -40.55 13.16
N VAL A 109 -12.30 -39.86 12.53
CA VAL A 109 -10.86 -40.05 12.74
C VAL A 109 -10.22 -38.81 13.36
N LEU A 110 -9.09 -38.99 14.02
CA LEU A 110 -8.24 -37.88 14.41
C LEU A 110 -7.18 -37.66 13.35
N ILE A 111 -7.07 -36.44 12.85
CA ILE A 111 -6.05 -36.07 11.87
C ILE A 111 -4.82 -35.53 12.61
N GLY A 112 -3.63 -35.92 12.18
CA GLY A 112 -2.40 -35.38 12.73
C GLY A 112 -1.24 -35.33 11.75
N ASN A 113 -0.22 -34.58 12.13
CA ASN A 113 1.06 -34.55 11.44
C ASN A 113 2.22 -34.68 12.44
N ILE A 114 3.37 -35.12 11.96
CA ILE A 114 4.62 -35.20 12.71
C ILE A 114 5.74 -34.52 11.93
N THR A 115 6.58 -33.78 12.64
CA THR A 115 7.79 -33.10 12.12
C THR A 115 8.97 -33.36 13.05
N PRO A 116 10.22 -33.14 12.59
CA PRO A 116 11.34 -33.00 13.52
C PRO A 116 11.07 -31.87 14.52
N ARG A 117 11.71 -31.94 15.68
CA ARG A 117 11.72 -30.83 16.63
C ARG A 117 12.63 -29.73 16.09
N LEU A 118 12.01 -28.62 15.72
CA LEU A 118 12.68 -27.42 15.22
C LEU A 118 12.84 -26.40 16.35
N GLN A 119 13.82 -25.50 16.21
CA GLN A 119 14.06 -24.42 17.16
C GLN A 119 13.16 -23.21 16.84
N PRO A 120 12.22 -22.81 17.72
CA PRO A 120 11.31 -21.71 17.42
C PRO A 120 12.03 -20.37 17.26
N LEU A 121 11.71 -19.62 16.19
CA LEU A 121 12.44 -18.39 15.83
C LEU A 121 12.32 -17.30 16.91
N HIS A 122 11.17 -17.20 17.60
CA HIS A 122 11.02 -16.23 18.69
C HIS A 122 12.00 -16.47 19.83
N LYS A 123 12.31 -17.73 20.18
CA LYS A 123 13.30 -18.07 21.21
C LYS A 123 14.71 -17.70 20.77
N VAL A 124 15.02 -17.90 19.49
CA VAL A 124 16.33 -17.55 18.91
C VAL A 124 16.56 -16.05 18.93
N LEU A 125 15.56 -15.26 18.55
CA LEU A 125 15.68 -13.80 18.47
C LEU A 125 15.48 -13.09 19.82
N GLU A 126 14.79 -13.71 20.79
CA GLU A 126 14.69 -13.19 22.16
C GLU A 126 16.04 -13.23 22.90
N ALA A 127 16.90 -14.19 22.55
CA ALA A 127 18.29 -14.16 23.00
C ALA A 127 19.03 -13.01 22.29
N GLU A 128 19.65 -12.10 23.06
CA GLU A 128 20.42 -11.01 22.49
C GLU A 128 21.57 -11.54 21.61
N PRO A 129 21.66 -11.15 20.34
CA PRO A 129 22.72 -11.63 19.45
C PRO A 129 24.10 -11.19 19.94
N VAL A 130 25.01 -12.15 20.13
CA VAL A 130 26.36 -11.87 20.62
C VAL A 130 27.31 -11.61 19.45
N GLY A 131 27.87 -10.40 19.41
CA GLY A 131 28.87 -10.00 18.41
C GLY A 131 28.33 -9.87 16.99
N ALA A 132 29.23 -9.54 16.05
CA ALA A 132 28.87 -9.31 14.64
C ALA A 132 28.26 -10.54 13.96
N GLU A 133 28.79 -11.74 14.23
CA GLU A 133 28.27 -13.01 13.69
C GLU A 133 26.87 -13.35 14.24
N GLY A 134 26.59 -12.99 15.50
CA GLY A 134 25.26 -13.13 16.07
C GLY A 134 24.25 -12.24 15.36
N LEU A 135 24.58 -10.95 15.19
CA LEU A 135 23.74 -10.00 14.49
C LEU A 135 23.50 -10.41 13.03
N GLU A 136 24.53 -10.86 12.33
CA GLU A 136 24.41 -11.31 10.94
C GLU A 136 23.49 -12.54 10.80
N ARG A 137 23.58 -13.50 11.72
CA ARG A 137 22.65 -14.64 11.76
C ARG A 137 21.21 -14.19 12.01
N ALA A 138 20.98 -13.30 12.98
CA ALA A 138 19.65 -12.77 13.26
C ALA A 138 19.07 -12.01 12.05
N ARG A 139 19.90 -11.23 11.34
CA ARG A 139 19.52 -10.55 10.10
C ARG A 139 19.14 -11.56 9.02
N SER A 140 19.96 -12.57 8.78
CA SER A 140 19.71 -13.62 7.78
C SER A 140 18.40 -14.37 8.06
N GLN A 141 18.10 -14.67 9.32
CA GLN A 141 16.87 -15.39 9.70
C GLN A 141 15.61 -14.53 9.49
N LEU A 142 15.66 -13.24 9.85
CA LEU A 142 14.57 -12.30 9.57
C LEU A 142 14.38 -12.08 8.06
N ASP A 143 15.47 -11.94 7.32
CA ASP A 143 15.45 -11.79 5.87
C ASP A 143 14.85 -13.03 5.17
N GLU A 144 15.21 -14.24 5.61
CA GLU A 144 14.62 -15.49 5.10
C GLU A 144 13.12 -15.59 5.43
N MET A 145 12.71 -15.19 6.65
CA MET A 145 11.30 -15.15 7.06
C MET A 145 10.49 -14.19 6.19
N PHE A 146 11.01 -12.98 5.96
CA PHE A 146 10.37 -12.01 5.08
C PHE A 146 10.26 -12.56 3.67
N GLY A 147 11.34 -13.16 3.14
CA GLY A 147 11.35 -13.75 1.80
C GLY A 147 10.31 -14.86 1.65
N LEU A 148 10.17 -15.73 2.66
CA LEU A 148 9.16 -16.79 2.66
C LEU A 148 7.75 -16.21 2.61
N TYR A 149 7.45 -15.23 3.47
CA TYR A 149 6.16 -14.53 3.48
C TYR A 149 5.86 -13.88 2.12
N LEU A 150 6.82 -13.12 1.58
CA LEU A 150 6.66 -12.34 0.35
C LEU A 150 6.39 -13.23 -0.86
N ARG A 151 7.14 -14.33 -1.02
CA ARG A 151 6.92 -15.30 -2.10
C ARG A 151 5.54 -15.94 -1.98
N THR A 152 5.16 -16.39 -0.78
CA THR A 152 3.85 -17.00 -0.56
C THR A 152 2.70 -16.04 -0.90
N ALA A 153 2.81 -14.78 -0.47
CA ALA A 153 1.85 -13.72 -0.81
C ALA A 153 1.73 -13.48 -2.31
N ARG A 154 2.87 -13.42 -3.02
CA ARG A 154 2.92 -13.12 -4.45
C ARG A 154 2.36 -14.25 -5.32
N GLU A 155 2.75 -15.48 -5.02
CA GLU A 155 2.48 -16.66 -5.87
C GLU A 155 1.10 -17.25 -5.62
N PHE A 156 0.61 -17.19 -4.39
CA PHE A 156 -0.61 -17.88 -3.98
C PHE A 156 -1.74 -16.95 -3.49
N ASP A 157 -1.51 -15.63 -3.40
CA ASP A 157 -2.45 -14.63 -2.85
C ASP A 157 -2.93 -14.99 -1.42
N ILE A 158 -2.05 -15.63 -0.64
CA ILE A 158 -2.26 -15.97 0.77
C ILE A 158 -1.11 -15.43 1.63
N LYS A 159 -1.39 -15.18 2.90
CA LYS A 159 -0.38 -14.83 3.90
C LYS A 159 -0.17 -15.95 4.90
N LEU A 160 1.08 -16.13 5.31
CA LEU A 160 1.44 -16.91 6.49
C LEU A 160 1.12 -16.08 7.75
N ASP A 161 0.85 -16.73 8.88
CA ASP A 161 0.79 -16.03 10.16
C ASP A 161 2.20 -15.51 10.51
N GLU A 162 2.31 -14.20 10.67
CA GLU A 162 3.59 -13.48 10.76
C GLU A 162 4.21 -13.53 12.16
N GLY A 163 3.53 -14.16 13.14
CA GLY A 163 4.07 -14.35 14.47
C GLY A 163 5.37 -15.17 14.44
N LEU A 164 6.44 -14.66 15.06
CA LEU A 164 7.75 -15.34 15.11
C LEU A 164 7.69 -16.79 15.65
N SER A 165 6.69 -17.13 16.47
CA SER A 165 6.51 -18.49 17.00
C SER A 165 5.96 -19.48 15.97
N ASN A 166 5.47 -19.00 14.83
CA ASN A 166 5.00 -19.82 13.71
C ASN A 166 6.11 -20.12 12.69
N PHE A 167 7.33 -19.68 12.98
CA PHE A 167 8.53 -20.02 12.22
C PHE A 167 9.56 -20.71 13.11
N ALA A 168 10.29 -21.67 12.56
CA ALA A 168 11.30 -22.41 13.29
C ALA A 168 12.46 -22.85 12.38
N LEU A 169 13.61 -23.08 12.99
CA LEU A 169 14.86 -23.44 12.32
C LEU A 169 15.18 -24.93 12.53
N ASP A 170 15.72 -25.58 11.51
CA ASP A 170 16.32 -26.90 11.66
C ASP A 170 17.76 -26.83 12.20
N ALA A 171 18.42 -28.00 12.32
CA ALA A 171 19.78 -28.09 12.83
C ALA A 171 20.82 -27.41 11.91
N GLU A 172 20.51 -27.26 10.62
CA GLU A 172 21.33 -26.57 9.64
C GLU A 172 21.03 -25.05 9.58
N GLY A 173 20.04 -24.58 10.34
CA GLY A 173 19.63 -23.18 10.38
C GLY A 173 18.69 -22.75 9.25
N ARG A 174 18.05 -23.70 8.54
CA ARG A 174 17.05 -23.40 7.50
C ARG A 174 15.70 -23.11 8.12
N LEU A 175 15.00 -22.10 7.60
CA LEU A 175 13.72 -21.65 8.15
C LEU A 175 12.52 -22.39 7.56
N TYR A 176 11.58 -22.78 8.43
CA TYR A 176 10.32 -23.39 8.04
C TYR A 176 9.14 -22.74 8.76
N TYR A 177 8.00 -22.70 8.07
CA TYR A 177 6.71 -22.39 8.67
C TYR A 177 6.18 -23.62 9.39
N VAL A 178 5.73 -23.47 10.63
CA VAL A 178 5.30 -24.58 11.48
C VAL A 178 3.82 -24.59 11.79
N ASP A 179 3.08 -23.50 11.53
CA ASP A 179 1.63 -23.50 11.73
C ASP A 179 0.90 -24.16 10.55
N ASP A 180 -0.28 -24.75 10.78
CA ASP A 180 -1.02 -25.51 9.76
C ASP A 180 -2.00 -24.62 8.97
N GLU A 181 -1.87 -23.29 9.08
CA GLU A 181 -2.88 -22.33 8.64
C GLU A 181 -2.28 -21.16 7.88
N TYR A 182 -3.10 -20.57 7.02
CA TYR A 182 -2.76 -19.41 6.20
C TYR A 182 -4.06 -18.69 5.89
N TYR A 183 -3.95 -17.40 5.60
CA TYR A 183 -5.09 -16.51 5.44
C TYR A 183 -5.06 -15.85 4.06
N ALA A 184 -6.17 -15.25 3.63
CA ALA A 184 -6.15 -14.40 2.44
C ALA A 184 -5.10 -13.28 2.65
N TRP A 185 -4.32 -12.99 1.62
CA TRP A 185 -3.31 -11.96 1.73
C TRP A 185 -3.97 -10.58 1.87
N ASP A 186 -3.61 -9.86 2.93
CA ASP A 186 -4.24 -8.61 3.36
C ASP A 186 -3.47 -7.36 2.89
N LYS A 187 -2.69 -7.48 1.81
CA LYS A 187 -1.89 -6.38 1.23
C LYS A 187 -0.98 -5.72 2.26
N PHE A 188 -0.29 -6.55 3.04
CA PHE A 188 0.75 -6.21 4.02
C PHE A 188 0.28 -5.58 5.33
N ILE A 189 -1.02 -5.50 5.59
CA ILE A 189 -1.55 -4.96 6.86
C ILE A 189 -0.95 -5.70 8.06
N SER A 190 -1.09 -7.03 8.11
CA SER A 190 -0.55 -7.85 9.20
C SER A 190 0.98 -7.86 9.22
N PHE A 191 1.63 -7.87 8.06
CA PHE A 191 3.08 -7.81 7.94
C PHE A 191 3.66 -6.53 8.56
N SER A 192 3.07 -5.37 8.26
CA SER A 192 3.49 -4.08 8.82
C SER A 192 3.27 -4.01 10.33
N MET A 193 2.17 -4.58 10.82
CA MET A 193 1.92 -4.71 12.26
C MET A 193 2.97 -5.59 12.94
N MET A 194 3.34 -6.70 12.30
CA MET A 194 4.40 -7.60 12.77
C MET A 194 5.74 -6.86 12.89
N LEU A 195 6.15 -6.08 11.89
CA LEU A 195 7.37 -5.26 11.98
C LEU A 195 7.35 -4.34 13.22
N GLY A 196 6.19 -3.73 13.49
CA GLY A 196 5.98 -2.94 14.69
C GLY A 196 6.09 -3.75 15.99
N VAL A 197 5.58 -4.99 16.01
CA VAL A 197 5.75 -5.92 17.15
C VAL A 197 7.22 -6.26 17.36
N LEU A 198 7.98 -6.55 16.28
CA LEU A 198 9.42 -6.83 16.37
C LEU A 198 10.18 -5.69 17.02
N ILE A 199 9.98 -4.46 16.54
CA ILE A 199 10.59 -3.24 17.09
C ILE A 199 10.26 -3.05 18.57
N ARG A 200 9.04 -3.41 18.99
CA ARG A 200 8.62 -3.30 20.39
C ARG A 200 9.18 -4.41 21.28
N LYS A 201 9.29 -5.63 20.78
CA LYS A 201 9.63 -6.84 21.55
C LYS A 201 11.14 -7.06 21.66
N LEU A 202 11.90 -6.81 20.60
CA LEU A 202 13.34 -7.06 20.55
C LEU A 202 14.12 -5.83 21.03
N GLY A 203 14.58 -5.87 22.30
CA GLY A 203 15.25 -4.72 22.94
C GLY A 203 16.62 -4.36 22.36
N TRP A 204 17.28 -5.33 21.72
CA TRP A 204 18.63 -5.20 21.15
C TRP A 204 18.66 -4.55 19.76
N LEU A 205 17.50 -4.28 19.14
CA LEU A 205 17.47 -3.64 17.83
C LEU A 205 18.07 -2.23 17.89
N GLU A 206 19.03 -1.96 17.01
CA GLU A 206 19.71 -0.68 16.87
C GLU A 206 19.53 -0.09 15.47
N ARG A 207 19.85 1.20 15.33
CA ARG A 207 19.65 1.95 14.09
C ARG A 207 20.34 1.31 12.89
N ASP A 208 21.60 0.91 13.03
CA ASP A 208 22.36 0.36 11.90
C ASP A 208 21.83 -1.00 11.45
N PHE A 209 21.47 -1.87 12.41
CA PHE A 209 20.82 -3.15 12.11
C PHE A 209 19.49 -2.94 11.37
N MET A 210 18.62 -2.08 11.89
CA MET A 210 17.30 -1.81 11.28
C MET A 210 17.41 -1.14 9.92
N ARG A 211 18.43 -0.29 9.69
CA ARG A 211 18.68 0.31 8.38
C ARG A 211 19.00 -0.76 7.35
N VAL A 212 19.93 -1.66 7.64
CA VAL A 212 20.32 -2.73 6.71
C VAL A 212 19.15 -3.69 6.48
N LEU A 213 18.46 -4.11 7.55
CA LEU A 213 17.28 -4.97 7.42
C LEU A 213 16.17 -4.34 6.55
N ALA A 214 15.91 -3.03 6.70
CA ALA A 214 14.94 -2.32 5.87
C ALA A 214 15.39 -2.20 4.40
N GLN A 215 16.70 -2.04 4.14
CA GLN A 215 17.25 -2.06 2.78
C GLN A 215 17.07 -3.43 2.13
N ASP A 216 17.30 -4.51 2.87
CA ASP A 216 17.14 -5.87 2.36
C ASP A 216 15.68 -6.21 2.09
N LEU A 217 14.77 -5.84 3.02
CA LEU A 217 13.32 -5.92 2.79
C LEU A 217 12.91 -5.14 1.54
N GLY A 218 13.44 -3.93 1.34
CA GLY A 218 13.20 -3.13 0.14
C GLY A 218 13.63 -3.86 -1.14
N LYS A 219 14.82 -4.48 -1.15
CA LYS A 219 15.31 -5.27 -2.30
C LYS A 219 14.42 -6.49 -2.56
N GLN A 220 14.05 -7.22 -1.51
CA GLN A 220 13.18 -8.39 -1.65
C GLN A 220 11.80 -8.01 -2.19
N LEU A 221 11.23 -6.88 -1.75
CA LEU A 221 9.97 -6.35 -2.28
C LEU A 221 10.09 -6.07 -3.78
N ASP A 222 11.15 -5.40 -4.24
CA ASP A 222 11.33 -5.09 -5.67
C ASP A 222 11.59 -6.33 -6.53
N GLN A 223 12.26 -7.34 -5.97
CA GLN A 223 12.51 -8.61 -6.66
C GLN A 223 11.24 -9.46 -6.75
N THR A 224 10.38 -9.40 -5.74
CA THR A 224 9.17 -10.24 -5.65
C THR A 224 7.96 -9.57 -6.31
N PHE A 225 7.85 -8.25 -6.18
CA PHE A 225 6.74 -7.45 -6.68
C PHE A 225 7.26 -6.39 -7.66
N ALA A 226 6.65 -6.34 -8.84
CA ALA A 226 6.93 -5.26 -9.80
C ALA A 226 6.40 -3.89 -9.31
N ASP A 227 5.48 -3.90 -8.35
CA ASP A 227 4.83 -2.72 -7.79
C ASP A 227 5.61 -2.13 -6.60
N LEU A 228 6.15 -0.93 -6.80
CA LEU A 228 6.87 -0.18 -5.77
C LEU A 228 5.95 0.38 -4.66
N ASN A 229 4.63 0.39 -4.87
CA ASN A 229 3.66 0.88 -3.89
C ASN A 229 3.71 0.11 -2.58
N TYR A 230 4.02 -1.18 -2.62
CA TYR A 230 4.04 -1.99 -1.41
C TYR A 230 5.03 -1.49 -0.37
N ARG A 231 6.13 -0.84 -0.79
CA ARG A 231 7.05 -0.15 0.12
C ARG A 231 6.36 0.98 0.87
N ALA A 232 5.60 1.81 0.16
CA ALA A 232 4.86 2.92 0.74
C ALA A 232 3.72 2.43 1.64
N SER A 233 2.99 1.38 1.23
CA SER A 233 1.95 0.75 2.05
C SER A 233 2.53 0.25 3.37
N ILE A 234 3.64 -0.49 3.34
CA ILE A 234 4.29 -0.98 4.55
C ILE A 234 4.78 0.18 5.42
N ALA A 235 5.48 1.14 4.83
CA ALA A 235 6.04 2.29 5.55
C ALA A 235 4.95 3.12 6.25
N TYR A 236 3.83 3.36 5.57
CA TYR A 236 2.70 4.10 6.11
C TYR A 236 1.98 3.34 7.21
N GLN A 237 1.68 2.06 6.99
CA GLN A 237 1.04 1.22 7.98
C GLN A 237 1.90 1.11 9.25
N LEU A 238 3.22 1.00 9.11
CA LEU A 238 4.16 1.00 10.22
C LEU A 238 4.17 2.32 10.99
N ARG A 239 4.13 3.49 10.31
CA ARG A 239 4.01 4.81 10.98
C ARG A 239 2.69 4.95 11.74
N SER A 240 1.61 4.36 11.22
CA SER A 240 0.30 4.37 11.86
C SER A 240 0.18 3.40 13.03
N ALA A 241 1.10 2.45 13.16
CA ALA A 241 1.13 1.53 14.29
C ALA A 241 1.54 2.28 15.56
N PHE A 242 0.90 1.96 16.69
CA PHE A 242 1.27 2.54 17.98
C PHE A 242 2.74 2.24 18.31
N MET A 243 3.52 3.30 18.44
CA MET A 243 4.92 3.27 18.86
C MET A 243 5.13 4.18 20.07
N PRO A 244 5.61 3.65 21.20
CA PRO A 244 6.06 4.48 22.32
C PRO A 244 7.15 5.46 21.84
N ALA A 245 7.14 6.68 22.38
CA ALA A 245 8.14 7.70 22.05
C ALA A 245 9.58 7.24 22.35
N GLY A 246 10.55 7.92 21.73
CA GLY A 246 11.98 7.61 21.84
C GLY A 246 12.42 6.53 20.86
N LYS A 247 13.40 5.72 21.27
CA LYS A 247 14.14 4.77 20.41
C LYS A 247 13.23 3.93 19.49
N LYS A 248 12.11 3.40 19.99
CA LYS A 248 11.21 2.53 19.20
C LYS A 248 10.52 3.29 18.06
N ARG A 249 10.05 4.52 18.32
CA ARG A 249 9.48 5.39 17.28
C ARG A 249 10.53 5.79 16.25
N ASP A 250 11.75 6.07 16.70
CA ASP A 250 12.86 6.42 15.82
C ASP A 250 13.24 5.27 14.86
N LEU A 251 13.22 4.03 15.35
CA LEU A 251 13.46 2.85 14.52
C LEU A 251 12.33 2.63 13.51
N ALA A 252 11.06 2.77 13.92
CA ALA A 252 9.92 2.66 13.00
C ALA A 252 10.00 3.73 11.89
N ASN A 253 10.29 4.98 12.26
CA ASN A 253 10.49 6.07 11.31
C ASN A 253 11.67 5.82 10.36
N LEU A 254 12.77 5.27 10.87
CA LEU A 254 13.94 4.88 10.06
C LEU A 254 13.58 3.81 9.02
N VAL A 255 12.86 2.75 9.41
CA VAL A 255 12.42 1.70 8.50
C VAL A 255 11.52 2.30 7.41
N SER A 256 10.51 3.07 7.82
CA SER A 256 9.58 3.72 6.88
C SER A 256 10.31 4.63 5.90
N ALA A 257 11.22 5.49 6.37
CA ALA A 257 12.01 6.39 5.51
C ALA A 257 12.94 5.63 4.55
N THR A 258 13.52 4.51 5.02
CA THR A 258 14.39 3.65 4.20
C THR A 258 13.59 2.97 3.08
N LEU A 259 12.38 2.49 3.37
CA LEU A 259 11.50 1.85 2.37
C LEU A 259 10.99 2.85 1.33
N THR A 260 10.62 4.07 1.72
CA THR A 260 10.09 5.08 0.80
C THR A 260 11.15 5.94 0.14
N GLY A 261 12.43 5.80 0.53
CA GLY A 261 13.54 6.59 -0.01
C GLY A 261 13.37 8.11 0.20
N SER A 262 12.64 8.52 1.25
CA SER A 262 12.02 9.86 1.33
C SER A 262 12.97 11.03 1.03
N VAL A 263 12.49 11.85 0.09
CA VAL A 263 12.85 13.25 -0.21
C VAL A 263 12.60 14.14 1.03
N PRO A 264 13.39 15.20 1.29
CA PRO A 264 13.19 16.11 2.42
C PRO A 264 11.79 16.76 2.43
N ALA A 265 11.24 16.96 3.62
CA ALA A 265 9.94 17.60 3.84
C ALA A 265 9.92 19.03 3.28
N ILE A 266 8.83 19.38 2.59
CA ILE A 266 8.51 20.75 2.20
C ILE A 266 8.13 21.50 3.47
N SER A 267 9.05 22.30 4.01
CA SER A 267 8.66 23.35 4.95
C SER A 267 8.11 24.52 4.13
N VAL A 268 6.86 24.90 4.36
CA VAL A 268 6.43 26.26 4.03
C VAL A 268 7.25 27.16 4.95
N ALA A 269 8.17 27.94 4.38
CA ALA A 269 9.07 28.79 5.13
C ALA A 269 8.24 29.70 6.06
N SER A 270 8.48 29.60 7.36
CA SER A 270 8.00 30.55 8.35
C SER A 270 9.15 31.49 8.71
N ASP A 271 9.67 32.21 7.72
CA ASP A 271 10.68 33.23 7.97
C ASP A 271 9.99 34.56 8.31
N VAL A 272 9.58 34.66 9.58
CA VAL A 272 9.45 35.96 10.26
C VAL A 272 10.38 35.93 11.48
N THR A 273 11.49 36.64 11.30
CA THR A 273 12.39 37.23 12.31
C THR A 273 13.29 36.31 13.15
N ALA A 274 14.56 36.19 12.73
CA ALA A 274 15.69 36.31 13.63
C ALA A 274 16.94 36.78 12.85
N THR A 275 17.41 37.97 13.19
CA THR A 275 18.66 38.59 12.73
C THR A 275 19.89 37.74 13.09
N GLY A 276 20.81 37.55 12.13
CA GLY A 276 22.18 37.09 12.42
C GLY A 276 22.97 36.64 11.18
N MET A 277 24.05 37.37 10.87
CA MET A 277 25.17 37.05 9.95
C MET A 277 25.64 35.57 10.07
N GLU A 278 26.20 34.85 9.09
CA GLU A 278 27.13 35.23 8.01
C GLU A 278 27.41 34.04 7.05
N SER A 279 27.82 34.37 5.83
CA SER A 279 28.62 33.61 4.84
C SER A 279 27.97 32.50 3.97
N ALA A 280 28.02 32.78 2.67
CA ALA A 280 27.57 31.98 1.54
C ALA A 280 28.73 31.16 0.94
N VAL A 281 28.41 30.01 0.35
CA VAL A 281 29.23 29.40 -0.70
C VAL A 281 28.32 29.09 -1.89
N ALA A 282 28.47 29.89 -2.94
CA ALA A 282 27.78 29.78 -4.21
C ALA A 282 28.42 28.71 -5.10
N VAL A 283 27.60 27.87 -5.74
CA VAL A 283 28.00 27.07 -6.90
C VAL A 283 27.10 27.47 -8.06
N ALA A 284 27.71 28.11 -9.06
CA ALA A 284 27.08 28.63 -10.26
C ALA A 284 26.74 27.50 -11.25
N VAL A 285 25.58 27.61 -11.90
CA VAL A 285 25.22 26.84 -13.10
C VAL A 285 24.87 27.85 -14.22
N PRO A 286 25.33 27.66 -15.47
CA PRO A 286 25.29 28.71 -16.48
C PRO A 286 23.93 28.81 -17.18
N THR A 287 23.38 30.02 -17.25
CA THR A 287 22.23 30.37 -18.08
C THR A 287 22.65 30.48 -19.55
N LYS A 288 22.04 29.66 -20.42
CA LYS A 288 22.09 29.89 -21.88
C LYS A 288 20.97 30.84 -22.27
N GLU A 289 21.35 31.99 -22.83
CA GLU A 289 20.46 32.97 -23.46
C GLU A 289 19.76 32.39 -24.69
N TYR A 290 18.43 32.55 -24.76
CA TYR A 290 17.63 32.29 -25.94
C TYR A 290 17.19 33.64 -26.55
N ARG A 291 17.48 33.85 -27.84
CA ARG A 291 17.03 35.00 -28.62
C ARG A 291 15.71 34.64 -29.35
N PRO A 292 14.64 35.44 -29.28
CA PRO A 292 13.48 35.24 -30.12
C PRO A 292 13.69 35.85 -31.51
N ALA A 293 13.26 35.14 -32.55
CA ALA A 293 13.11 35.66 -33.90
C ALA A 293 11.73 36.32 -34.04
N ALA A 294 11.72 37.53 -34.57
CA ALA A 294 10.53 38.29 -34.92
C ALA A 294 9.93 37.78 -36.24
N THR A 295 8.60 37.72 -36.31
CA THR A 295 7.83 38.08 -37.51
C THR A 295 6.42 38.48 -37.11
N ASP A 296 6.01 39.62 -37.67
CA ASP A 296 4.73 40.30 -37.57
C ASP A 296 3.55 39.44 -38.07
N MET A 297 2.38 39.55 -37.42
CA MET A 297 1.06 39.65 -38.07
C MET A 297 0.02 40.20 -37.08
N GLU A 298 -0.74 41.20 -37.54
CA GLU A 298 -1.85 41.88 -36.84
C GLU A 298 -3.09 40.97 -36.62
N PRO A 299 -3.97 41.28 -35.65
CA PRO A 299 -5.05 40.40 -35.21
C PRO A 299 -6.38 40.67 -35.94
N PRO A 300 -7.32 39.69 -36.00
CA PRO A 300 -8.72 40.00 -36.23
C PRO A 300 -9.57 39.99 -34.95
N ALA A 301 -10.50 40.93 -35.00
CA ALA A 301 -11.62 41.31 -34.14
C ALA A 301 -12.38 40.23 -33.33
N ASP A 302 -12.67 40.64 -32.09
CA ASP A 302 -14.00 40.68 -31.43
C ASP A 302 -14.75 39.35 -31.19
N VAL A 303 -14.56 38.77 -30.00
CA VAL A 303 -15.55 37.92 -29.34
C VAL A 303 -15.70 38.41 -27.90
N THR A 304 -16.82 39.07 -27.65
CA THR A 304 -17.23 39.60 -26.36
C THR A 304 -17.66 38.46 -25.42
N ALA A 305 -16.85 38.19 -24.39
CA ALA A 305 -17.25 37.39 -23.23
C ALA A 305 -17.89 38.33 -22.16
N PRO A 306 -18.98 37.93 -21.49
CA PRO A 306 -19.60 38.78 -20.48
C PRO A 306 -18.74 38.82 -19.21
N VAL A 307 -18.36 40.04 -18.81
CA VAL A 307 -17.75 40.39 -17.52
C VAL A 307 -18.83 40.98 -16.60
N VAL A 308 -19.05 40.38 -15.43
CA VAL A 308 -19.66 40.94 -14.20
C VAL A 308 -19.22 40.01 -13.04
N SER A 309 -18.72 40.39 -11.86
CA SER A 309 -18.33 41.66 -11.23
C SER A 309 -17.54 41.35 -9.95
N THR A 310 -16.37 41.98 -9.82
CA THR A 310 -15.61 42.48 -8.67
C THR A 310 -16.05 42.22 -7.21
N GLY A 311 -15.07 41.87 -6.36
CA GLY A 311 -15.08 42.21 -4.92
C GLY A 311 -14.06 41.45 -4.05
N GLY A 312 -12.81 41.92 -3.99
CA GLY A 312 -11.84 41.52 -2.97
C GLY A 312 -10.39 41.54 -3.49
N GLU A 313 -9.58 42.50 -3.02
CA GLU A 313 -8.14 42.55 -3.26
C GLU A 313 -7.49 41.23 -2.87
N VAL A 314 -6.96 40.49 -3.86
CA VAL A 314 -6.18 39.27 -3.65
C VAL A 314 -4.75 39.71 -3.34
N LYS A 315 -4.31 39.43 -2.11
CA LYS A 315 -2.90 39.52 -1.71
C LYS A 315 -2.07 38.64 -2.68
N SER A 316 -0.85 39.06 -2.98
CA SER A 316 0.14 38.27 -3.74
C SER A 316 0.07 36.78 -3.41
N GLY A 317 0.05 35.90 -4.41
CA GLY A 317 -0.09 34.43 -4.27
C GLY A 317 1.06 33.73 -3.52
N GLU A 318 1.94 34.48 -2.84
CA GLU A 318 2.96 33.96 -1.94
C GLU A 318 2.28 33.25 -0.75
N GLY A 319 2.37 31.92 -0.72
CA GLY A 319 1.89 31.09 0.40
C GLY A 319 0.66 30.23 0.12
N LEU A 320 -0.01 30.39 -1.03
CA LEU A 320 -1.12 29.50 -1.44
C LEU A 320 -0.59 28.17 -1.98
N LEU A 321 -1.30 27.09 -1.66
CA LEU A 321 -1.00 25.73 -2.15
C LEU A 321 -2.04 25.31 -3.19
N ALA A 322 -1.63 25.07 -4.42
CA ALA A 322 -2.49 24.53 -5.47
C ALA A 322 -2.74 23.02 -5.28
N ILE A 323 -3.98 22.58 -5.46
CA ILE A 323 -4.39 21.18 -5.32
C ILE A 323 -5.12 20.79 -6.60
N LEU A 324 -4.50 19.93 -7.40
CA LEU A 324 -5.02 19.44 -8.67
C LEU A 324 -5.26 17.94 -8.58
N ALA A 325 -6.19 17.39 -9.34
CA ALA A 325 -6.43 15.95 -9.43
C ALA A 325 -7.05 15.58 -10.77
N ASP A 326 -6.96 14.30 -11.14
CA ASP A 326 -7.76 13.70 -12.21
C ASP A 326 -7.62 14.46 -13.54
N VAL A 327 -6.37 14.65 -13.99
CA VAL A 327 -6.01 15.36 -15.24
C VAL A 327 -6.38 14.53 -16.46
N HIS A 328 -6.23 13.21 -16.37
CA HIS A 328 -6.73 12.23 -17.35
C HIS A 328 -6.36 12.53 -18.80
N ALA A 329 -5.07 12.80 -19.04
CA ALA A 329 -4.50 13.02 -20.37
C ALA A 329 -5.28 14.08 -21.20
N ASN A 330 -5.84 15.09 -20.51
CA ASN A 330 -6.52 16.22 -21.11
C ASN A 330 -5.60 17.45 -21.03
N LEU A 331 -4.73 17.57 -22.03
CA LEU A 331 -3.70 18.60 -22.06
C LEU A 331 -4.27 20.03 -22.06
N PRO A 332 -5.30 20.38 -22.87
CA PRO A 332 -5.84 21.74 -22.88
C PRO A 332 -6.40 22.18 -21.52
N ALA A 333 -7.02 21.26 -20.77
CA ALA A 333 -7.49 21.55 -19.42
C ALA A 333 -6.33 21.77 -18.44
N LEU A 334 -5.27 20.96 -18.53
CA LEU A 334 -4.08 21.12 -17.70
C LEU A 334 -3.38 22.46 -17.97
N ASP A 335 -3.15 22.80 -19.25
CA ASP A 335 -2.49 24.05 -19.64
C ASP A 335 -3.28 25.26 -19.13
N ALA A 336 -4.61 25.25 -19.28
CA ALA A 336 -5.46 26.31 -18.76
C ALA A 336 -5.26 26.56 -17.25
N VAL A 337 -5.12 25.48 -16.46
CA VAL A 337 -4.87 25.57 -15.02
C VAL A 337 -3.44 26.02 -14.71
N LEU A 338 -2.42 25.41 -15.31
CA LEU A 338 -1.02 25.74 -15.03
C LEU A 338 -0.69 27.18 -15.45
N ASP A 339 -1.16 27.62 -16.61
CA ASP A 339 -0.96 28.98 -17.09
C ASP A 339 -1.70 30.01 -16.22
N TRP A 340 -2.83 29.63 -15.63
CA TRP A 340 -3.52 30.47 -14.65
C TRP A 340 -2.72 30.57 -13.35
N LEU A 341 -2.22 29.44 -12.82
CA LEU A 341 -1.39 29.42 -11.62
C LEU A 341 -0.12 30.26 -11.79
N GLU A 342 0.54 30.16 -12.95
CA GLU A 342 1.72 30.97 -13.27
C GLU A 342 1.43 32.47 -13.27
N ARG A 343 0.32 32.88 -13.90
CA ARG A 343 -0.14 34.29 -13.93
C ARG A 343 -0.43 34.84 -12.53
N GLU A 344 -0.98 34.02 -11.64
CA GLU A 344 -1.27 34.38 -10.25
C GLU A 344 -0.05 34.26 -9.32
N GLY A 345 1.09 33.79 -9.84
CA GLY A 345 2.32 33.60 -9.06
C GLY A 345 2.29 32.41 -8.10
N ILE A 346 1.35 31.48 -8.27
CA ILE A 346 1.19 30.30 -7.41
C ILE A 346 2.11 29.19 -7.92
N ARG A 347 3.18 28.91 -7.17
CA ARG A 347 4.25 27.98 -7.58
C ARG A 347 4.34 26.70 -6.74
N HIS A 348 3.57 26.63 -5.66
CA HIS A 348 3.56 25.49 -4.75
C HIS A 348 2.24 24.74 -4.87
N GLY A 349 2.30 23.42 -4.88
CA GLY A 349 1.10 22.60 -4.98
C GLY A 349 1.37 21.11 -5.10
N VAL A 350 0.28 20.36 -5.17
CA VAL A 350 0.26 18.93 -5.34
C VAL A 350 -0.75 18.51 -6.41
N VAL A 351 -0.36 17.55 -7.25
CA VAL A 351 -1.23 16.85 -8.20
C VAL A 351 -1.51 15.47 -7.64
N LEU A 352 -2.78 15.18 -7.40
CA LEU A 352 -3.26 14.02 -6.65
C LEU A 352 -3.42 12.75 -7.51
N GLY A 353 -2.73 12.67 -8.65
CA GLY A 353 -2.76 11.49 -9.52
C GLY A 353 -3.89 11.48 -10.54
N ASP A 354 -3.97 10.36 -11.24
CA ASP A 354 -4.72 10.16 -12.48
C ASP A 354 -4.35 11.21 -13.52
N LEU A 355 -3.04 11.29 -13.78
CA LEU A 355 -2.44 12.14 -14.80
C LEU A 355 -2.83 11.65 -16.19
N VAL A 356 -2.87 10.33 -16.35
CA VAL A 356 -3.17 9.65 -17.62
C VAL A 356 -4.52 8.91 -17.58
N GLY A 357 -4.89 8.35 -18.73
CA GLY A 357 -6.13 7.59 -18.91
C GLY A 357 -7.31 8.46 -19.32
N TYR A 358 -8.29 7.85 -19.98
CA TYR A 358 -9.41 8.49 -20.67
C TYR A 358 -9.05 9.43 -21.83
N GLY A 359 -8.25 10.47 -21.60
CA GLY A 359 -7.83 11.41 -22.64
C GLY A 359 -6.68 10.88 -23.51
N PRO A 360 -6.41 11.53 -24.66
CA PRO A 360 -5.45 11.05 -25.65
C PRO A 360 -4.01 11.58 -25.46
N ASP A 361 -3.79 12.61 -24.64
CA ASP A 361 -2.54 13.40 -24.60
C ASP A 361 -1.61 13.01 -23.43
N ALA A 362 -1.49 11.71 -23.17
CA ALA A 362 -0.81 11.22 -21.97
C ALA A 362 0.69 11.57 -21.92
N ALA A 363 1.39 11.51 -23.07
CA ALA A 363 2.82 11.81 -23.13
C ALA A 363 3.08 13.29 -22.87
N GLU A 364 2.27 14.15 -23.49
CA GLU A 364 2.35 15.60 -23.38
C GLU A 364 1.98 16.08 -21.97
N VAL A 365 0.96 15.49 -21.33
CA VAL A 365 0.61 15.77 -19.92
C VAL A 365 1.75 15.40 -18.98
N ILE A 366 2.41 14.26 -19.18
CA ILE A 366 3.57 13.87 -18.37
C ILE A 366 4.68 14.90 -18.49
N GLU A 367 5.03 15.32 -19.71
CA GLU A 367 6.08 16.30 -19.96
C GLU A 367 5.75 17.65 -19.30
N ARG A 368 4.52 18.14 -19.49
CA ARG A 368 4.05 19.40 -18.89
C ARG A 368 4.09 19.38 -17.37
N LEU A 369 3.70 18.26 -16.75
CA LEU A 369 3.73 18.11 -15.29
C LEU A 369 5.15 17.98 -14.73
N GLN A 370 6.07 17.33 -15.44
CA GLN A 370 7.49 17.29 -15.07
C GLN A 370 8.11 18.69 -15.00
N GLU A 371 7.66 19.61 -15.86
CA GLU A 371 8.12 21.00 -15.92
C GLU A 371 7.45 21.91 -14.87
N SER A 372 6.27 21.52 -14.36
CA SER A 372 5.45 22.35 -13.47
C SER A 372 6.10 22.67 -12.10
N GLY A 373 7.03 21.83 -11.65
CA GLY A 373 7.63 21.93 -10.31
C GLY A 373 6.68 21.57 -9.15
N LEU A 374 5.43 21.19 -9.44
CA LEU A 374 4.48 20.73 -8.42
C LEU A 374 4.86 19.34 -7.91
N HIS A 375 4.45 19.03 -6.68
CA HIS A 375 4.55 17.65 -6.18
C HIS A 375 3.50 16.79 -6.85
N ILE A 376 3.84 15.54 -7.17
CA ILE A 376 2.95 14.66 -7.92
C ILE A 376 2.91 13.31 -7.23
N ILE A 377 1.71 12.86 -6.92
CA ILE A 377 1.44 11.46 -6.58
C ILE A 377 0.75 10.79 -7.76
N LYS A 378 0.76 9.46 -7.78
CA LYS A 378 0.05 8.67 -8.80
C LYS A 378 -1.31 8.20 -8.32
N GLY A 379 -2.23 8.10 -9.26
CA GLY A 379 -3.56 7.49 -9.10
C GLY A 379 -3.63 6.07 -9.66
N ASN A 380 -4.84 5.51 -9.70
CA ASN A 380 -5.05 4.14 -10.15
C ASN A 380 -4.81 4.00 -11.66
N HIS A 381 -5.11 5.01 -12.47
CA HIS A 381 -4.83 4.98 -13.92
C HIS A 381 -3.33 5.03 -14.20
N ASP A 382 -2.62 5.95 -13.55
CA ASP A 382 -1.17 6.05 -13.65
C ASP A 382 -0.49 4.74 -13.28
N HIS A 383 -0.95 4.12 -12.19
CA HIS A 383 -0.45 2.86 -11.70
C HIS A 383 -0.69 1.70 -12.70
N ALA A 384 -1.93 1.56 -13.18
CA ALA A 384 -2.30 0.53 -14.16
C ALA A 384 -1.50 0.69 -15.46
N VAL A 385 -1.38 1.92 -15.97
CA VAL A 385 -0.62 2.25 -17.18
C VAL A 385 0.89 2.06 -16.96
N ALA A 386 1.44 2.35 -15.79
CA ALA A 386 2.85 2.12 -15.52
C ALA A 386 3.22 0.62 -15.54
N LEU A 387 2.38 -0.23 -14.96
CA LEU A 387 2.65 -1.66 -14.79
C LEU A 387 2.09 -2.56 -15.90
N GLY A 388 1.19 -2.05 -16.74
CA GLY A 388 0.45 -2.89 -17.69
C GLY A 388 -0.57 -3.81 -17.00
N ALA A 389 -1.11 -3.38 -15.86
CA ALA A 389 -1.99 -4.17 -15.00
C ALA A 389 -3.40 -3.56 -14.94
N PHE A 390 -4.30 -4.04 -15.81
CA PHE A 390 -5.60 -3.39 -16.06
C PHE A 390 -6.82 -4.11 -15.46
N GLN A 391 -6.58 -5.13 -14.64
CA GLN A 391 -7.64 -6.02 -14.15
C GLN A 391 -8.52 -5.38 -13.06
N ARG A 392 -8.00 -4.42 -12.29
CA ARG A 392 -8.64 -3.84 -11.11
C ARG A 392 -8.84 -2.32 -11.25
N GLY A 393 -9.94 -1.82 -10.69
CA GLY A 393 -10.16 -0.37 -10.50
C GLY A 393 -10.37 0.42 -11.79
N LEU A 394 -10.72 -0.24 -12.90
CA LEU A 394 -10.99 0.40 -14.18
C LEU A 394 -12.32 -0.10 -14.76
N SER A 395 -13.14 0.83 -15.25
CA SER A 395 -14.31 0.47 -16.08
C SER A 395 -13.88 -0.15 -17.41
N LYS A 396 -14.79 -0.81 -18.13
CA LYS A 396 -14.47 -1.42 -19.44
C LYS A 396 -13.89 -0.40 -20.43
N ASN A 397 -14.50 0.78 -20.53
CA ASN A 397 -14.03 1.83 -21.43
C ASN A 397 -12.70 2.44 -20.94
N ALA A 398 -12.55 2.63 -19.63
CA ALA A 398 -11.30 3.10 -19.01
C ALA A 398 -10.13 2.14 -19.28
N ARG A 399 -10.37 0.82 -19.12
CA ARG A 399 -9.40 -0.24 -19.39
C ARG A 399 -8.89 -0.19 -20.82
N HIS A 400 -9.80 -0.10 -21.79
CA HIS A 400 -9.43 -0.05 -23.20
C HIS A 400 -8.48 1.13 -23.51
N VAL A 401 -8.80 2.31 -22.97
CA VAL A 401 -7.93 3.48 -23.16
C VAL A 401 -6.61 3.36 -22.37
N ALA A 402 -6.63 2.78 -21.18
CA ALA A 402 -5.42 2.54 -20.38
C ALA A 402 -4.46 1.56 -21.08
N GLU A 403 -4.99 0.49 -21.68
CA GLU A 403 -4.23 -0.45 -22.52
C GLU A 403 -3.57 0.28 -23.69
N TRP A 404 -4.35 1.06 -24.45
CA TRP A 404 -3.82 1.90 -25.54
C TRP A 404 -2.74 2.88 -25.04
N THR A 405 -2.99 3.55 -23.91
CA THR A 405 -2.06 4.52 -23.32
C THR A 405 -0.73 3.88 -22.95
N HIS A 406 -0.76 2.67 -22.36
CA HIS A 406 0.45 1.92 -22.05
C HIS A 406 1.30 1.63 -23.27
N GLU A 407 0.67 1.29 -24.40
CA GLU A 407 1.36 1.04 -25.67
C GLU A 407 1.96 2.30 -26.29
N GLN A 408 1.32 3.46 -26.12
CA GLN A 408 1.83 4.73 -26.65
C GLN A 408 3.00 5.29 -25.83
N LEU A 409 3.03 5.04 -24.52
CA LEU A 409 4.03 5.63 -23.65
C LEU A 409 5.39 4.91 -23.76
N PRO A 410 6.49 5.63 -24.08
CA PRO A 410 7.83 5.05 -24.03
C PRO A 410 8.17 4.57 -22.62
N GLN A 411 9.08 3.59 -22.53
CA GLN A 411 9.50 2.99 -21.25
C GLN A 411 9.91 4.06 -20.22
N ARG A 412 10.63 5.11 -20.64
CA ARG A 412 11.04 6.23 -19.76
C ARG A 412 9.87 6.89 -19.01
N GLN A 413 8.73 7.07 -19.67
CA GLN A 413 7.54 7.71 -19.09
C GLN A 413 6.75 6.73 -18.24
N ARG A 414 6.67 5.46 -18.64
CA ARG A 414 6.09 4.39 -17.80
C ARG A 414 6.88 4.18 -16.51
N ASP A 415 8.21 4.21 -16.60
CA ASP A 415 9.08 4.15 -15.42
C ASP A 415 8.93 5.39 -14.53
N TRP A 416 8.75 6.57 -15.12
CA TRP A 416 8.45 7.78 -14.34
C TRP A 416 7.13 7.65 -13.58
N LEU A 417 6.03 7.26 -14.25
CA LEU A 417 4.74 6.98 -13.59
C LEU A 417 4.86 5.90 -12.51
N LYS A 418 5.62 4.84 -12.78
CA LYS A 418 5.87 3.76 -11.82
C LYS A 418 6.51 4.29 -10.53
N ASN A 419 7.47 5.19 -10.66
CA ASN A 419 8.27 5.74 -9.56
C ASN A 419 7.59 6.91 -8.84
N LEU A 420 6.48 7.45 -9.35
CA LEU A 420 5.71 8.44 -8.61
C LEU A 420 5.26 7.87 -7.26
N PRO A 421 5.35 8.65 -6.17
CA PRO A 421 4.88 8.21 -4.87
C PRO A 421 3.36 8.02 -4.90
N PRO A 422 2.79 6.99 -4.23
CA PRO A 422 1.34 6.86 -4.10
C PRO A 422 0.75 7.76 -2.99
N ILE A 423 1.62 8.34 -2.16
CA ILE A 423 1.26 9.11 -0.96
C ILE A 423 2.31 10.17 -0.69
N LEU A 424 1.88 11.37 -0.28
CA LEU A 424 2.74 12.36 0.39
C LEU A 424 2.18 12.60 1.79
N ASP A 425 3.05 12.47 2.79
CA ASP A 425 2.67 12.52 4.20
C ASP A 425 3.59 13.52 4.90
N THR A 426 3.05 14.72 5.16
CA THR A 426 3.73 15.79 5.88
C THR A 426 3.16 15.92 7.29
N GLU A 427 3.76 16.73 8.15
CA GLU A 427 3.20 16.99 9.49
C GLU A 427 1.84 17.68 9.44
N GLN A 428 1.58 18.49 8.41
CA GLN A 428 0.38 19.33 8.31
C GLN A 428 -0.75 18.64 7.54
N TRP A 429 -0.40 17.95 6.46
CA TRP A 429 -1.35 17.37 5.53
C TRP A 429 -0.87 16.05 4.94
N LEU A 430 -1.86 15.23 4.58
CA LEU A 430 -1.74 13.98 3.83
C LEU A 430 -2.24 14.21 2.40
N ALA A 431 -1.61 13.61 1.40
CA ALA A 431 -2.12 13.57 0.04
C ALA A 431 -2.12 12.13 -0.46
N VAL A 432 -3.29 11.68 -0.91
CA VAL A 432 -3.53 10.36 -1.51
C VAL A 432 -4.44 10.54 -2.71
N HIS A 433 -4.42 9.65 -3.70
CA HIS A 433 -5.34 9.78 -4.82
C HIS A 433 -6.77 9.36 -4.44
N GLY A 434 -6.91 8.21 -3.78
CA GLY A 434 -8.19 7.61 -3.39
C GLY A 434 -8.62 8.03 -1.98
N ALA A 435 -8.24 7.25 -0.97
CA ALA A 435 -8.73 7.44 0.39
C ALA A 435 -7.66 7.10 1.46
N PRO A 436 -7.59 7.81 2.60
CA PRO A 436 -6.64 7.52 3.68
C PRO A 436 -6.71 6.11 4.27
N LEU A 437 -7.91 5.52 4.26
CA LEU A 437 -8.18 4.18 4.77
C LEU A 437 -7.77 3.08 3.78
N ASP A 438 -7.63 3.41 2.49
CA ASP A 438 -7.23 2.46 1.47
C ASP A 438 -5.76 2.06 1.66
N PRO A 439 -5.43 0.78 1.89
CA PRO A 439 -4.04 0.32 2.04
C PRO A 439 -3.18 0.54 0.79
N GLU A 440 -3.79 0.70 -0.38
CA GLU A 440 -3.13 0.97 -1.65
C GLU A 440 -3.23 2.43 -2.08
N PHE A 441 -3.93 3.28 -1.33
CA PHE A 441 -4.05 4.74 -1.49
C PHE A 441 -4.81 5.27 -2.72
N PHE A 442 -5.22 4.48 -3.70
CA PHE A 442 -5.80 4.99 -4.97
C PHE A 442 -7.06 4.28 -5.49
N TYR A 443 -7.61 3.29 -4.80
CA TYR A 443 -8.87 2.62 -5.19
C TYR A 443 -10.06 2.98 -4.30
N GLY A 444 -9.81 3.40 -3.07
CA GLY A 444 -10.85 3.82 -2.14
C GLY A 444 -11.48 5.14 -2.57
N TYR A 445 -12.79 5.25 -2.49
CA TYR A 445 -13.51 6.51 -2.69
C TYR A 445 -13.89 7.14 -1.35
N VAL A 446 -13.74 8.45 -1.24
CA VAL A 446 -14.30 9.26 -0.15
C VAL A 446 -15.60 9.92 -0.63
N TYR A 447 -16.71 9.56 -0.01
CA TYR A 447 -18.04 10.10 -0.28
C TYR A 447 -18.96 9.86 0.93
N GLU A 448 -20.25 10.20 0.83
CA GLU A 448 -21.21 10.20 1.94
C GLU A 448 -21.22 8.91 2.79
N MET A 449 -21.02 7.74 2.20
CA MET A 449 -21.05 6.47 2.96
C MET A 449 -19.70 6.09 3.59
N THR A 450 -18.59 6.70 3.16
CA THR A 450 -17.23 6.27 3.53
C THR A 450 -16.41 7.35 4.22
N TYR A 451 -16.83 8.61 4.21
CA TYR A 451 -16.02 9.72 4.73
C TYR A 451 -15.74 9.59 6.23
N ARG A 452 -16.68 9.05 7.02
CA ARG A 452 -16.55 8.94 8.49
C ARG A 452 -15.37 8.06 8.89
N ASP A 453 -15.27 6.87 8.30
CA ASP A 453 -14.16 5.95 8.55
C ASP A 453 -12.82 6.53 8.10
N ASN A 454 -12.83 7.35 7.05
CA ASN A 454 -11.64 8.07 6.59
C ASN A 454 -11.24 9.22 7.53
N LEU A 455 -12.20 9.93 8.14
CA LEU A 455 -11.94 10.91 9.20
C LEU A 455 -11.39 10.23 10.45
N ASP A 456 -11.92 9.06 10.84
CA ASP A 456 -11.38 8.24 11.93
C ASP A 456 -9.92 7.85 11.66
N LYS A 457 -9.63 7.42 10.42
CA LYS A 457 -8.27 7.09 10.00
C LYS A 457 -7.36 8.31 10.08
N LEU A 458 -7.81 9.48 9.63
CA LEU A 458 -7.03 10.72 9.67
C LEU A 458 -6.72 11.16 11.11
N ALA A 459 -7.70 11.01 12.01
CA ALA A 459 -7.53 11.25 13.44
C ALA A 459 -6.50 10.30 14.07
N ALA A 460 -6.56 9.00 13.76
CA ALA A 460 -5.59 8.01 14.23
C ALA A 460 -4.16 8.31 13.75
N LEU A 461 -4.01 8.91 12.57
CA LEU A 461 -2.73 9.35 12.01
C LEU A 461 -2.25 10.69 12.55
N GLN A 462 -3.06 11.36 13.37
CA GLN A 462 -2.78 12.71 13.86
C GLN A 462 -2.52 13.70 12.72
N ARG A 463 -3.34 13.61 11.66
CA ARG A 463 -3.28 14.52 10.51
C ARG A 463 -4.49 15.43 10.53
N ARG A 464 -4.29 16.73 10.30
CA ARG A 464 -5.40 17.69 10.24
C ARG A 464 -6.08 17.63 8.89
N LEU A 465 -5.31 17.60 7.81
CA LEU A 465 -5.83 17.72 6.45
C LEU A 465 -5.45 16.49 5.62
N CYS A 466 -6.36 16.09 4.74
CA CYS A 466 -6.07 15.17 3.65
C CYS A 466 -6.60 15.73 2.34
N PHE A 467 -5.72 15.84 1.34
CA PHE A 467 -6.08 16.10 -0.04
C PHE A 467 -6.31 14.77 -0.76
N HIS A 468 -7.45 14.61 -1.43
CA HIS A 468 -7.78 13.41 -2.21
C HIS A 468 -8.44 13.73 -3.55
N GLY A 469 -8.41 12.80 -4.50
CA GLY A 469 -9.05 12.90 -5.82
C GLY A 469 -10.05 11.77 -6.03
N HIS A 470 -10.00 11.16 -7.22
CA HIS A 470 -10.67 9.91 -7.60
C HIS A 470 -12.20 9.97 -7.76
N SER A 471 -12.88 10.74 -6.91
CA SER A 471 -14.34 10.96 -7.02
C SER A 471 -14.69 11.94 -8.14
N HIS A 472 -13.76 12.85 -8.48
CA HIS A 472 -13.94 13.99 -9.39
C HIS A 472 -15.00 14.99 -8.91
N MET A 473 -15.40 14.92 -7.64
CA MET A 473 -16.45 15.73 -7.04
C MET A 473 -15.83 16.70 -6.04
N PRO A 474 -15.81 18.02 -6.29
CA PRO A 474 -15.21 18.98 -5.38
C PRO A 474 -16.03 19.09 -4.08
N GLY A 475 -15.34 19.21 -2.96
CA GLY A 475 -15.98 19.35 -1.66
C GLY A 475 -15.05 19.06 -0.49
N VAL A 476 -15.57 19.31 0.71
CA VAL A 476 -14.84 19.11 1.97
C VAL A 476 -15.71 18.35 2.97
N TYR A 477 -15.23 17.20 3.44
CA TYR A 477 -15.78 16.52 4.61
C TYR A 477 -14.90 16.86 5.82
N CYS A 478 -15.45 17.43 6.89
CA CYS A 478 -14.71 17.77 8.10
C CYS A 478 -15.36 17.20 9.36
N ARG A 479 -14.53 17.05 10.39
CA ARG A 479 -14.90 16.77 11.79
C ARG A 479 -14.38 17.88 12.68
N ASP A 480 -15.24 18.41 13.53
CA ASP A 480 -14.85 19.40 14.54
C ASP A 480 -14.26 18.78 15.81
N GLY A 481 -13.78 19.61 16.74
CA GLY A 481 -13.22 19.16 18.02
C GLY A 481 -14.22 18.47 18.97
N GLN A 482 -15.52 18.51 18.67
CA GLN A 482 -16.57 17.81 19.42
C GLN A 482 -16.95 16.47 18.77
N GLY A 483 -16.35 16.13 17.63
CA GLY A 483 -16.64 14.91 16.88
C GLY A 483 -17.86 15.03 15.96
N GLN A 484 -18.33 16.25 15.67
CA GLN A 484 -19.41 16.45 14.72
C GLN A 484 -18.89 16.54 13.29
N ASP A 485 -19.46 15.72 12.42
CA ASP A 485 -19.09 15.66 11.01
C ASP A 485 -19.98 16.55 10.13
N ARG A 486 -19.37 17.16 9.09
CA ARG A 486 -20.06 18.03 8.12
C ARG A 486 -19.50 17.83 6.72
N HIS A 487 -20.36 17.91 5.72
CA HIS A 487 -19.98 18.05 4.32
C HIS A 487 -20.23 19.49 3.86
N ARG A 488 -19.21 20.14 3.31
CA ARG A 488 -19.25 21.54 2.87
C ARG A 488 -18.87 21.62 1.40
N THR A 489 -19.69 22.34 0.64
CA THR A 489 -19.46 22.69 -0.76
C THR A 489 -19.66 24.19 -0.93
N GLY A 490 -19.04 24.77 -1.95
CA GLY A 490 -19.08 26.21 -2.24
C GLY A 490 -17.74 26.68 -2.81
N GLU A 491 -17.68 27.94 -3.27
CA GLU A 491 -16.45 28.50 -3.83
C GLU A 491 -15.35 28.72 -2.77
N ARG A 492 -15.75 29.01 -1.52
CA ARG A 492 -14.85 29.25 -0.39
C ARG A 492 -15.35 28.49 0.83
N VAL A 493 -14.49 27.65 1.40
CA VAL A 493 -14.81 26.83 2.57
C VAL A 493 -13.77 27.08 3.65
N SER A 494 -14.19 27.69 4.76
CA SER A 494 -13.32 27.85 5.93
C SER A 494 -13.15 26.52 6.67
N LEU A 495 -11.89 26.23 7.05
CA LEU A 495 -11.49 25.06 7.86
C LEU A 495 -11.24 25.43 9.33
N LYS A 496 -11.53 26.69 9.71
CA LYS A 496 -11.37 27.18 11.08
C LYS A 496 -12.22 26.35 12.04
N ASN A 497 -11.60 25.92 13.13
CA ASN A 497 -12.17 25.07 14.18
C ASN A 497 -12.46 23.61 13.78
N GLU A 498 -12.10 23.20 12.58
CA GLU A 498 -12.17 21.79 12.17
C GLU A 498 -10.91 21.06 12.63
N ALA A 499 -11.09 19.88 13.24
CA ALA A 499 -9.99 19.06 13.72
C ALA A 499 -9.40 18.18 12.60
N HIS A 500 -10.25 17.66 11.72
CA HIS A 500 -9.85 16.78 10.62
C HIS A 500 -10.68 17.10 9.37
N CYS A 501 -10.05 17.23 8.20
CA CYS A 501 -10.75 17.49 6.94
C CYS A 501 -10.19 16.66 5.77
N LEU A 502 -11.11 16.13 4.96
CA LEU A 502 -10.86 15.48 3.67
C LEU A 502 -11.31 16.46 2.57
N ILE A 503 -10.41 16.83 1.67
CA ILE A 503 -10.61 17.86 0.66
C ILE A 503 -10.40 17.26 -0.73
N CYS A 504 -11.44 17.30 -1.56
CA CYS A 504 -11.38 16.93 -2.97
C CYS A 504 -11.41 18.18 -3.84
N PRO A 505 -10.40 18.47 -4.69
CA PRO A 505 -10.36 19.68 -5.51
C PRO A 505 -11.33 19.64 -6.70
N GLY A 506 -11.97 18.49 -6.96
CA GLY A 506 -12.65 18.21 -8.22
C GLY A 506 -11.72 17.52 -9.21
N SER A 507 -11.96 17.69 -10.50
CA SER A 507 -11.13 17.10 -11.55
C SER A 507 -10.72 18.16 -12.58
N VAL A 508 -9.44 18.16 -12.93
CA VAL A 508 -8.88 19.05 -13.94
C VAL A 508 -9.39 18.66 -15.33
N GLY A 509 -9.33 17.38 -15.69
CA GLY A 509 -9.58 16.94 -17.06
C GLY A 509 -10.87 16.17 -17.29
N GLN A 510 -11.58 15.79 -16.23
CA GLN A 510 -12.83 15.02 -16.32
C GLN A 510 -13.79 15.28 -15.14
N PRO A 511 -14.32 16.49 -14.97
CA PRO A 511 -15.32 16.78 -13.94
C PRO A 511 -16.55 15.84 -14.01
N ARG A 512 -17.18 15.56 -12.86
CA ARG A 512 -18.38 14.70 -12.77
C ARG A 512 -19.58 15.33 -12.07
N ASN A 513 -19.55 16.64 -11.87
CA ASN A 513 -20.59 17.40 -11.17
C ASN A 513 -21.54 18.16 -12.10
N GLY A 514 -21.60 17.80 -13.39
CA GLY A 514 -22.45 18.42 -14.39
C GLY A 514 -21.90 19.73 -14.98
N MET A 515 -20.64 20.07 -14.67
CA MET A 515 -19.97 21.29 -15.13
C MET A 515 -18.72 20.90 -15.93
N PRO A 516 -18.60 21.27 -17.22
CA PRO A 516 -17.48 20.87 -18.07
C PRO A 516 -16.18 21.63 -17.80
N GLN A 517 -16.21 22.73 -17.03
CA GLN A 517 -15.04 23.52 -16.70
C GLN A 517 -14.01 22.70 -15.90
N SER A 518 -12.73 22.91 -16.17
CA SER A 518 -11.64 22.34 -15.38
C SER A 518 -11.72 22.79 -13.92
N GLN A 519 -11.52 21.89 -12.96
CA GLN A 519 -11.71 22.16 -11.53
C GLN A 519 -10.44 21.85 -10.73
N PHE A 520 -10.10 22.76 -9.82
CA PHE A 520 -8.99 22.61 -8.88
C PHE A 520 -9.26 23.42 -7.61
N ALA A 521 -8.42 23.30 -6.60
CA ALA A 521 -8.54 24.09 -5.37
C ALA A 521 -7.23 24.78 -4.99
N LEU A 522 -7.34 25.86 -4.23
CA LEU A 522 -6.23 26.51 -3.53
C LEU A 522 -6.47 26.37 -2.03
N TYR A 523 -5.46 25.92 -1.29
CA TYR A 523 -5.47 25.97 0.17
C TYR A 523 -4.67 27.20 0.63
N ASP A 524 -5.30 28.03 1.45
CA ASP A 524 -4.67 29.15 2.14
C ASP A 524 -4.37 28.73 3.59
N PRO A 525 -3.09 28.48 3.95
CA PRO A 525 -2.73 28.10 5.31
C PRO A 525 -2.82 29.25 6.32
N VAL A 526 -2.83 30.51 5.86
CA VAL A 526 -2.91 31.70 6.72
C VAL A 526 -4.36 31.96 7.13
N GLU A 527 -5.26 31.99 6.15
CA GLU A 527 -6.70 32.17 6.40
C GLU A 527 -7.40 30.87 6.79
N ASP A 528 -6.71 29.74 6.67
CA ASP A 528 -7.19 28.40 6.95
C ASP A 528 -8.49 28.07 6.21
N GLU A 529 -8.43 28.18 4.88
CA GLU A 529 -9.57 28.00 3.99
C GLU A 529 -9.19 27.34 2.66
N VAL A 530 -10.19 26.77 2.00
CA VAL A 530 -10.07 26.19 0.66
C VAL A 530 -10.90 27.02 -0.32
N LEU A 531 -10.28 27.39 -1.43
CA LEU A 531 -10.89 28.11 -2.55
C LEU A 531 -11.02 27.17 -3.74
N PHE A 532 -12.24 26.86 -4.14
CA PHE A 532 -12.52 26.05 -5.32
C PHE A 532 -12.55 26.95 -6.56
N LYS A 533 -11.81 26.54 -7.58
CA LYS A 533 -11.67 27.28 -8.84
C LYS A 533 -12.20 26.45 -10.00
N GLN A 534 -12.74 27.16 -10.98
CA GLN A 534 -13.22 26.60 -12.23
C GLN A 534 -12.69 27.44 -13.38
N LEU A 535 -12.16 26.78 -14.42
CA LEU A 535 -11.66 27.43 -15.62
C LEU A 535 -12.27 26.80 -16.86
N ALA A 536 -12.78 27.63 -17.77
CA ALA A 536 -13.13 27.19 -19.10
C ALA A 536 -11.87 26.80 -19.88
N TYR A 537 -11.98 25.76 -20.69
CA TYR A 537 -10.95 25.34 -21.64
C TYR A 537 -11.63 24.81 -22.90
N ASP A 538 -10.90 24.79 -24.01
CA ASP A 538 -11.39 24.26 -25.29
C ASP A 538 -11.26 22.74 -25.30
N TYR A 539 -12.39 22.03 -25.18
CA TYR A 539 -12.41 20.56 -25.18
C TYR A 539 -12.60 19.98 -26.60
N GLU A 540 -12.97 20.81 -27.57
CA GLU A 540 -13.29 20.38 -28.94
C GLU A 540 -12.10 19.66 -29.60
N PRO A 541 -10.84 20.16 -29.53
CA PRO A 541 -9.68 19.44 -30.05
C PRO A 541 -9.48 18.06 -29.41
N VAL A 542 -9.71 17.94 -28.10
CA VAL A 542 -9.59 16.68 -27.35
C VAL A 542 -10.62 15.67 -27.86
N VAL A 543 -11.87 16.12 -28.02
CA VAL A 543 -12.97 15.30 -28.54
C VAL A 543 -12.68 14.81 -29.96
N GLU A 544 -12.20 15.68 -30.85
CA GLU A 544 -11.86 15.29 -32.23
C GLU A 544 -10.67 14.32 -32.29
N ARG A 545 -9.65 14.50 -31.43
CA ARG A 545 -8.53 13.56 -31.32
C ARG A 545 -9.00 12.19 -30.81
N MET A 546 -9.85 12.16 -29.78
CA MET A 546 -10.46 10.91 -29.27
C MET A 546 -11.28 10.19 -30.34
N LYS A 547 -12.06 10.91 -31.16
CA LYS A 547 -12.80 10.32 -32.29
C LYS A 547 -11.87 9.73 -33.35
N THR A 548 -10.82 10.47 -33.71
CA THR A 548 -9.81 10.03 -34.69
C THR A 548 -9.11 8.74 -34.24
N LEU A 549 -8.80 8.65 -32.94
CA LEU A 549 -8.21 7.48 -32.29
C LEU A 549 -9.24 6.36 -32.00
N ARG A 550 -10.51 6.56 -32.35
CA ARG A 550 -11.62 5.62 -32.15
C ARG A 550 -11.83 5.21 -30.69
N PHE A 551 -11.63 6.14 -29.76
CA PHE A 551 -11.94 5.89 -28.36
C PHE A 551 -13.45 5.63 -28.16
N PRO A 552 -13.84 4.92 -27.09
CA PRO A 552 -15.25 4.67 -26.78
C PRO A 552 -16.05 5.97 -26.71
N ALA A 553 -17.19 6.01 -27.40
CA ALA A 553 -17.99 7.22 -27.57
C ALA A 553 -18.41 7.88 -26.25
N ASP A 554 -18.79 7.06 -25.26
CA ASP A 554 -19.19 7.53 -23.94
C ASP A 554 -18.13 8.43 -23.27
N LEU A 555 -16.84 8.21 -23.57
CA LEU A 555 -15.75 8.96 -22.94
C LEU A 555 -15.62 10.39 -23.46
N TYR A 556 -15.79 10.63 -24.76
CA TYR A 556 -15.71 11.98 -25.31
C TYR A 556 -17.07 12.69 -25.30
N LEU A 557 -18.19 11.96 -25.31
CA LEU A 557 -19.54 12.54 -25.22
C LEU A 557 -19.87 13.11 -23.84
N ARG A 558 -19.14 12.70 -22.80
CA ARG A 558 -19.35 13.18 -21.44
C ARG A 558 -18.52 14.43 -21.07
N LEU A 559 -17.41 14.70 -21.77
CA LEU A 559 -16.59 15.89 -21.50
C LEU A 559 -17.41 17.19 -21.57
N PRO A 560 -18.22 17.45 -22.61
CA PRO A 560 -19.04 18.68 -22.66
C PRO A 560 -20.16 18.73 -21.62
N LYS A 561 -20.46 17.60 -20.97
CA LYS A 561 -21.53 17.47 -19.96
C LYS A 561 -20.99 17.51 -18.52
N GLY A 562 -19.69 17.27 -18.32
CA GLY A 562 -19.08 17.11 -17.00
C GLY A 562 -19.68 15.95 -16.19
N VAL A 563 -19.81 14.75 -16.79
CA VAL A 563 -20.40 13.55 -16.13
C VAL A 563 -19.55 12.28 -16.22
#